data_AF-A0A4R2SUZ1-F1
#
_entry.id   AF-A0A4R2SUZ1-F1
#
_cell.length_a   1.000
_cell.length_b   1.000
_cell.length_c   1.000
_cell.angle_alpha   90.00
_cell.angle_beta   90.00
_cell.angle_gamma   90.00
#
_symmetry.space_group_name_H-M   'P 1'
#
loop_
_entity.id
_entity.type
_entity.pdbx_description
1 polymer ?
#
loop_
_entity_poly.entity_id
_entity_poly.type
_entity_poly.pdbx_seq_one_letter_code
_entity_poly.pdbx_strand_id
1 'polypeptide(L)'
;PVRRVEIPKPDGGTRLLGIPTVLDRMIQQAIARELNKIYEPTFSERSYGFRHAHMAISKAKEYINEGNRWVVDMDLEKFFGAPGKLGNSNW
;
A
#
# COMPACT_ATOMS: atom_id res chain seq x y z
N PRO A 1 -11.38 -17.37 -9.66
CA PRO A 1 -10.45 -17.67 -8.54
C PRO A 1 -9.08 -17.04 -8.83
N VAL A 2 -8.44 -16.44 -7.83
CA VAL A 2 -7.18 -15.71 -8.00
C VAL A 2 -6.00 -16.69 -7.91
N ARG A 3 -5.07 -16.66 -8.87
CA ARG A 3 -3.89 -17.54 -8.87
C ARG A 3 -2.90 -17.06 -7.81
N ARG A 4 -2.52 -17.93 -6.87
CA ARG A 4 -1.51 -17.63 -5.85
C ARG A 4 -0.11 -17.89 -6.42
N VAL A 5 0.78 -16.92 -6.29
CA VAL A 5 2.20 -17.02 -6.66
C VAL A 5 3.04 -16.55 -5.49
N GLU A 6 4.05 -17.32 -5.12
CA GLU A 6 5.04 -16.91 -4.12
C GLU A 6 6.17 -16.15 -4.78
N ILE A 7 6.48 -14.97 -4.27
CA ILE A 7 7.59 -14.13 -4.74
C ILE A 7 8.55 -13.94 -3.57
N PRO A 8 9.86 -14.21 -3.73
CA PRO A 8 10.83 -14.00 -2.67
C PRO A 8 10.96 -12.51 -2.35
N LYS A 9 11.07 -12.18 -1.06
CA LYS A 9 11.42 -10.82 -0.64
C LYS A 9 12.95 -10.63 -0.58
N PRO A 10 13.45 -9.40 -0.76
CA PRO A 10 14.90 -9.10 -0.68
C PRO A 10 15.53 -9.39 0.69
N ASP A 11 14.75 -9.27 1.76
CA ASP A 11 15.12 -9.40 3.18
C ASP A 11 14.93 -10.82 3.74
N GLY A 12 14.53 -11.78 2.91
CA GLY A 12 14.19 -13.14 3.32
C GLY A 12 12.70 -13.30 3.63
N GLY A 13 12.13 -14.42 3.19
CA GLY A 13 10.70 -14.71 3.27
C GLY A 13 9.98 -14.62 1.91
N THR A 14 8.72 -15.05 1.87
CA THR A 14 7.90 -15.09 0.66
C THR A 14 6.69 -14.17 0.77
N ARG A 15 6.35 -13.50 -0.33
CA ARG A 15 5.11 -12.74 -0.50
C ARG A 15 4.16 -13.55 -1.38
N LEU A 16 3.00 -13.93 -0.84
CA LEU A 16 1.92 -14.47 -1.68
C LEU A 16 1.27 -13.32 -2.46
N LEU A 17 1.34 -13.41 -3.79
CA LEU A 17 0.62 -12.54 -4.71
C LEU A 17 -0.61 -13.27 -5.24
N GLY A 18 -1.77 -12.62 -5.12
CA GLY A 18 -2.95 -13.03 -5.85
C GLY A 18 -2.96 -12.40 -7.24
N ILE A 19 -2.82 -13.20 -8.30
CA ILE A 19 -2.93 -12.76 -9.69
C ILE A 19 -4.36 -13.03 -10.20
N PRO A 20 -5.22 -12.00 -10.30
CA PRO A 20 -6.56 -12.13 -10.88
C PRO A 20 -6.49 -12.32 -12.40
N THR A 21 -7.58 -12.79 -13.02
CA THR A 21 -7.64 -12.94 -14.48
C THR A 21 -7.59 -11.59 -15.20
N VAL A 22 -7.36 -11.57 -16.51
CA VAL A 22 -7.32 -10.31 -17.29
C VAL A 22 -8.66 -9.57 -17.18
N LEU A 23 -9.78 -10.30 -17.25
CA LEU A 23 -11.12 -9.73 -17.13
C LEU A 23 -11.34 -9.13 -15.74
N ASP A 24 -10.95 -9.85 -14.69
CA ASP A 24 -11.05 -9.37 -13.32
C ASP A 24 -10.23 -8.09 -13.12
N ARG A 25 -9.02 -8.00 -13.69
CA ARG A 25 -8.20 -6.77 -13.63
C ARG A 25 -8.87 -5.61 -14.34
N MET A 26 -9.47 -5.85 -15.51
CA MET A 26 -10.19 -4.81 -16.24
C MET A 26 -11.36 -4.27 -15.41
N ILE A 27 -12.16 -5.15 -14.80
CA ILE A 27 -13.29 -4.76 -13.95
C ILE A 27 -12.81 -4.02 -12.70
N GLN A 28 -11.78 -4.54 -12.02
CA GLN A 28 -11.19 -3.89 -10.84
C GLN A 28 -10.67 -2.49 -11.17
N GLN A 29 -10.02 -2.30 -12.32
CA GLN A 29 -9.55 -0.99 -12.77
C GLN A 29 -10.70 -0.02 -13.10
N ALA A 30 -11.78 -0.51 -13.72
CA ALA A 30 -12.96 0.30 -13.99
C ALA A 30 -13.61 0.79 -12.68
N ILE A 31 -13.77 -0.11 -11.71
CA ILE A 31 -14.31 0.23 -10.37
C ILE A 31 -13.38 1.22 -9.67
N ALA A 32 -12.07 0.96 -9.64
CA ALA A 32 -11.09 1.84 -9.00
C ALA A 32 -11.14 3.26 -9.56
N ARG A 33 -11.33 3.42 -10.88
CA ARG A 33 -11.43 4.74 -11.50
C ARG A 33 -12.63 5.54 -11.01
N GLU A 34 -13.79 4.91 -10.85
CA GLU A 34 -14.99 5.60 -10.35
C GLU A 34 -14.88 5.89 -8.85
N LEU A 35 -14.35 4.95 -8.06
CA LEU A 35 -14.09 5.19 -6.63
C LEU A 35 -13.09 6.33 -6.42
N ASN A 36 -12.03 6.41 -7.23
CA ASN A 36 -11.06 7.49 -7.13
C ASN A 36 -11.71 8.86 -7.30
N LYS A 37 -12.69 9.03 -8.19
CA LYS A 37 -13.39 10.34 -8.32
C LYS A 37 -14.06 10.79 -7.03
N ILE A 38 -14.49 9.85 -6.19
CA ILE A 38 -15.21 10.11 -4.94
C ILE A 38 -14.23 10.30 -3.78
N TYR A 39 -13.19 9.46 -3.69
CA TYR A 39 -12.26 9.46 -2.56
C TYR A 39 -11.04 10.37 -2.75
N GLU A 40 -10.63 10.65 -4.00
CA GLU A 40 -9.49 11.53 -4.26
C GLU A 40 -9.61 12.91 -3.59
N PRO A 41 -10.79 13.58 -3.58
CA PRO A 41 -10.98 14.86 -2.89
C PRO A 41 -11.01 14.76 -1.36
N THR A 42 -11.24 13.58 -0.78
CA THR A 42 -11.35 13.39 0.68
C THR A 42 -10.03 12.97 1.33
N PHE A 43 -9.03 12.57 0.54
CA PHE A 43 -7.71 12.25 1.06
C PHE A 43 -6.98 13.49 1.58
N SER A 44 -6.23 13.31 2.67
CA SER A 44 -5.30 14.32 3.18
C SER A 44 -4.26 14.71 2.12
N GLU A 45 -3.90 16.00 2.07
CA GLU A 45 -2.81 16.53 1.24
C GLU A 45 -1.43 15.91 1.59
N ARG A 46 -1.32 15.31 2.78
CA ARG A 46 -0.10 14.61 3.26
C ARG A 46 -0.13 13.10 2.97
N SER A 47 -1.17 12.61 2.30
CA SER A 47 -1.30 11.20 1.90
C SER A 47 -0.78 10.98 0.48
N TYR A 48 0.44 10.48 0.38
CA TYR A 48 1.14 10.29 -0.90
C TYR A 48 1.12 8.84 -1.42
N GLY A 49 0.83 7.87 -0.55
CA GLY A 49 0.81 6.45 -0.89
C GLY A 49 -0.17 6.14 -2.02
N PHE A 50 0.28 5.40 -3.03
CA PHE A 50 -0.52 5.00 -4.20
C PHE A 50 -1.11 6.13 -5.06
N ARG A 51 -0.76 7.40 -4.77
CA ARG A 51 -1.25 8.60 -5.48
C ARG A 51 -0.10 9.41 -6.08
N HIS A 52 0.83 9.90 -5.24
CA HIS A 52 1.94 10.77 -5.65
C HIS A 52 3.21 10.53 -4.79
N ALA A 53 3.73 9.31 -4.81
CA ALA A 53 4.84 8.90 -3.92
C ALA A 53 6.10 9.79 -4.02
N HIS A 54 6.38 10.37 -5.18
CA HIS A 54 7.53 11.27 -5.38
C HIS A 54 7.42 12.57 -4.55
N MET A 55 6.20 13.06 -4.29
CA MET A 55 5.98 14.27 -3.49
C MET A 55 6.27 14.06 -2.01
N ALA A 56 6.16 12.82 -1.51
CA ALA A 56 6.48 12.48 -0.12
C ALA A 56 7.93 12.82 0.22
N ILE A 57 8.85 12.48 -0.68
CA ILE A 57 10.29 12.73 -0.48
C ILE A 57 10.58 14.23 -0.47
N SER A 58 9.96 14.97 -1.40
CA SER A 58 10.12 16.44 -1.46
C SER A 58 9.62 17.11 -0.18
N LYS A 59 8.45 16.71 0.34
CA LYS A 59 7.94 17.27 1.61
C LYS A 59 8.75 16.84 2.84
N ALA A 60 9.26 15.62 2.87
CA ALA A 60 10.17 15.19 3.93
C ALA A 60 11.45 16.05 3.97
N LYS A 61 12.02 16.37 2.80
CA LYS A 61 13.18 17.27 2.69
C LYS A 61 12.87 18.69 3.16
N GLU A 62 11.68 19.20 2.84
CA GLU A 62 11.23 20.52 3.30
C GLU A 62 11.17 20.59 4.82
N TYR A 63 10.55 19.60 5.49
CA TYR A 63 10.49 19.56 6.95
C TYR A 63 11.87 19.48 7.61
N ILE A 64 12.79 18.74 7.02
CA ILE A 64 14.18 18.70 7.49
C ILE A 64 14.83 20.08 7.33
N ASN A 65 14.65 20.75 6.19
CA ASN A 65 15.24 22.07 5.98
C ASN A 65 14.66 23.14 6.93
N GLU A 66 13.39 23.01 7.33
CA GLU A 66 12.72 23.88 8.29
C GLU A 66 13.17 23.70 9.76
N GLY A 67 13.99 22.69 10.05
CA GLY A 67 14.53 22.46 11.39
C GLY A 67 14.00 21.22 12.10
N ASN A 68 13.06 20.47 11.50
CA ASN A 68 12.55 19.23 12.10
C ASN A 68 13.59 18.11 11.92
N ARG A 69 14.40 17.88 12.96
CA ARG A 69 15.51 16.90 12.95
C ARG A 69 15.12 15.51 13.45
N TRP A 70 13.93 15.36 14.00
CA TRP A 70 13.42 14.11 14.57
C TRP A 70 12.28 13.56 13.73
N VAL A 71 12.33 12.26 13.46
CA VAL A 71 11.32 11.52 12.69
C VAL A 71 10.77 10.39 13.55
N VAL A 72 9.46 10.25 13.57
CA VAL A 72 8.78 9.10 14.16
C VAL A 72 8.36 8.20 13.02
N ASP A 73 9.02 7.05 12.90
CA ASP A 73 8.71 6.04 11.90
C ASP A 73 7.59 5.13 12.41
N MET A 74 6.54 4.93 11.62
CA MET A 74 5.35 4.16 11.97
C MET A 74 4.94 3.27 10.80
N ASP A 75 4.78 1.97 11.04
CA ASP A 75 4.31 1.00 10.05
C ASP A 75 3.16 0.15 10.61
N LEU A 76 2.27 -0.32 9.72
CA LEU A 76 1.12 -1.16 10.07
C LEU A 76 1.38 -2.61 9.67
N GLU A 77 1.32 -3.52 10.64
CA GLU A 77 1.48 -4.95 10.37
C GLU A 77 0.34 -5.46 9.46
N LYS A 78 0.68 -6.18 8.39
CA LYS A 78 -0.28 -6.89 7.50
C LYS A 78 -1.35 -6.01 6.82
N PHE A 79 -1.00 -4.80 6.38
CA PHE A 79 -1.93 -3.88 5.68
C PHE A 79 -2.71 -4.51 4.51
N PHE A 80 -2.13 -5.47 3.77
CA PHE A 80 -2.78 -6.19 2.66
C PHE A 80 -3.10 -7.66 2.97
N GLY A 81 -3.31 -8.02 4.25
CA GLY A 81 -3.48 -9.39 4.70
C GLY A 81 -4.44 -10.24 3.85
N ALA A 82 -4.07 -11.50 3.62
CA ALA A 82 -4.93 -12.47 2.94
C ALA A 82 -6.16 -12.79 3.81
N PRO A 83 -7.36 -13.00 3.22
CA PRO A 83 -8.52 -13.45 3.98
C PRO A 83 -8.24 -14.85 4.56
N GLY A 84 -8.19 -14.91 5.90
CA GLY A 84 -8.26 -16.15 6.68
C GLY A 84 -6.98 -16.97 6.81
N LYS A 85 -6.23 -16.72 7.89
CA LYS A 85 -6.06 -17.76 8.91
C LYS A 85 -6.35 -17.15 10.27
N LEU A 86 -7.42 -17.62 10.90
CA LEU A 86 -7.59 -17.49 12.34
C LEU A 86 -6.31 -17.99 13.01
N GLY A 87 -5.94 -17.29 14.07
CA GLY A 87 -4.63 -17.33 14.70
C GLY A 87 -4.09 -18.72 14.95
N ASN A 88 -2.78 -18.82 14.82
CA ASN A 88 -1.96 -19.60 15.72
C ASN A 88 -0.52 -19.18 15.55
N SER A 89 -0.07 -18.30 16.45
CA SER A 89 1.12 -18.55 17.25
C SER A 89 1.36 -17.36 18.17
N ASN A 90 1.64 -17.69 19.43
CA ASN A 90 2.24 -16.81 20.41
C ASN A 90 3.48 -16.12 19.83
N TRP A 91 3.66 -14.86 20.25
CA TRP A 91 4.74 -13.93 19.93
C TRP A 91 4.59 -13.19 18.60
#